data_AF-A0A1S1J3I7-F1
#
_entry.id   AF-A0A1S1J3I7-F1
#
_cell.length_a   1.000
_cell.length_b   1.000
_cell.length_c   1.000
_cell.angle_alpha   90.00
_cell.angle_beta   90.00
_cell.angle_gamma   90.00
#
_symmetry.space_group_name_H-M   'P 1'
#
loop_
_entity.id
_entity.type
_entity.pdbx_description
1 polymer ?
#
loop_
_entity_poly.entity_id
_entity_poly.type
_entity_poly.pdbx_seq_one_letter_code
_entity_poly.pdbx_strand_id
1 'polypeptide(L)'
;MNGVPILLNNKAFTPFHFYSYFLSSVASFYQQFPKEKITFFLIGENEKESFLHSYYFDPITIPLFLSLADQLTKFHNEPISLELYNTHSTNKVLAFLDRSDFFKVSGNFAKPGKNILKFNKEYLGFFNLNEQRPEHKVRFYSLNEVNSSHNMINVSTAEQQRDLLIEYYTYKVKDHFEDILKESHQNNKVVFDYVQILSELITNGVLHSKSDVYALMFTDREKTCFSISDNGIGLFSSLALKEKQIVNDSYKLFDLYNELLNEIPLNVADKIKQSFYAIFEALYYSILKDRKGLFDLMTTVVLDSNGYFRLHNNNAQIIISLRMFNEIQSLVNMRNLIYDNHLKYISKLITKDEFMTVFNELTLVVRNEFKKLISNIISNYNQDVKYSSIRLYEVRFKGVHIEVEIPKKY
;
A
#
# COMPACT_ATOMS: atom_id res chain seq x y z
N MET A 1 26.54 -6.19 -19.58
CA MET A 1 26.19 -4.92 -18.93
C MET A 1 25.41 -5.23 -17.67
N ASN A 2 25.70 -4.52 -16.58
CA ASN A 2 25.18 -4.82 -15.25
C ASN A 2 23.98 -3.92 -14.95
N GLY A 3 22.76 -4.39 -15.27
CA GLY A 3 21.53 -3.70 -14.89
C GLY A 3 20.29 -4.51 -15.24
N VAL A 4 19.12 -4.01 -14.84
CA VAL A 4 17.85 -4.76 -14.89
C VAL A 4 16.83 -3.99 -15.74
N PRO A 5 16.27 -4.60 -16.81
CA PRO A 5 15.21 -3.98 -17.58
C PRO A 5 13.90 -3.95 -16.79
N ILE A 6 13.16 -2.84 -16.87
CA ILE A 6 11.85 -2.67 -16.25
C ILE A 6 10.76 -3.28 -17.13
N LEU A 7 10.72 -2.87 -18.40
CA LEU A 7 9.73 -3.33 -19.36
C LEU A 7 10.33 -4.43 -20.23
N LEU A 8 9.53 -5.47 -20.45
CA LEU A 8 9.85 -6.58 -21.35
C LEU A 8 8.83 -6.60 -22.48
N ASN A 9 9.29 -6.97 -23.68
CA ASN A 9 8.42 -7.02 -24.85
C ASN A 9 7.16 -7.87 -24.61
N ASN A 10 5.99 -7.35 -24.99
CA ASN A 10 4.69 -8.02 -24.90
C ASN A 10 4.34 -8.53 -23.49
N LYS A 11 4.94 -7.93 -22.45
CA LYS A 11 4.64 -8.22 -21.05
C LYS A 11 4.32 -6.92 -20.33
N ALA A 12 3.12 -6.85 -19.77
CA ALA A 12 2.70 -5.75 -18.91
C ALA A 12 3.52 -5.75 -17.61
N PHE A 13 4.05 -4.58 -17.23
CA PHE A 13 4.68 -4.35 -15.93
C PHE A 13 3.59 -4.05 -14.89
N THR A 14 3.02 -5.12 -14.35
CA THR A 14 1.95 -5.13 -13.34
C THR A 14 2.52 -5.40 -11.94
N PRO A 15 1.74 -5.23 -10.86
CA PRO A 15 2.18 -5.64 -9.52
C PRO A 15 2.57 -7.12 -9.45
N PHE A 16 1.84 -8.00 -10.16
CA PHE A 16 2.21 -9.41 -10.27
C PHE A 16 3.59 -9.59 -10.91
N HIS A 17 3.87 -8.90 -12.02
CA HIS A 17 5.19 -8.94 -12.64
C HIS A 17 6.28 -8.42 -11.70
N PHE A 18 6.00 -7.30 -11.02
CA PHE A 18 6.91 -6.68 -10.07
C PHE A 18 7.35 -7.68 -8.99
N TYR A 19 6.39 -8.31 -8.32
CA TYR A 19 6.67 -9.23 -7.22
C TYR A 19 7.24 -10.57 -7.65
N SER A 20 6.77 -11.14 -8.76
CA SER A 20 7.16 -12.49 -9.19
C SER A 20 8.47 -12.53 -9.99
N TYR A 21 8.83 -11.47 -10.70
CA TYR A 21 9.96 -11.50 -11.64
C TYR A 21 10.95 -10.35 -11.46
N PHE A 22 10.45 -9.11 -11.37
CA PHE A 22 11.32 -7.94 -11.33
C PHE A 22 12.17 -7.90 -10.06
N LEU A 23 11.55 -8.10 -8.89
CA LEU A 23 12.28 -8.16 -7.63
C LEU A 23 13.33 -9.28 -7.60
N SER A 24 13.02 -10.45 -8.17
CA SER A 24 13.98 -11.55 -8.32
C SER A 24 15.17 -11.16 -9.18
N SER A 25 14.94 -10.43 -10.27
CA SER A 25 16.02 -9.91 -11.12
C SER A 25 16.92 -8.91 -10.37
N VAL A 26 16.32 -8.04 -9.57
CA VAL A 26 17.05 -7.10 -8.70
C VAL A 26 17.83 -7.84 -7.60
N ALA A 27 17.24 -8.86 -6.98
CA ALA A 27 17.92 -9.66 -5.97
C ALA A 27 19.09 -10.44 -6.57
N SER A 28 18.92 -11.08 -7.72
CA SER A 28 19.98 -11.77 -8.45
C SER A 28 21.13 -10.83 -8.83
N PHE A 29 20.83 -9.59 -9.24
CA PHE A 29 21.86 -8.57 -9.48
C PHE A 29 22.75 -8.38 -8.25
N TYR A 30 22.17 -8.16 -7.06
CA TYR A 30 22.97 -7.94 -5.85
C TYR A 30 23.61 -9.22 -5.28
N GLN A 31 23.08 -10.39 -5.60
CA GLN A 31 23.76 -11.66 -5.27
C GLN A 31 25.05 -11.79 -6.08
N GLN A 32 25.02 -11.40 -7.36
CA GLN A 32 26.18 -11.46 -8.25
C GLN A 32 27.14 -10.28 -8.04
N PHE A 33 26.62 -9.09 -7.76
CA PHE A 33 27.37 -7.84 -7.64
C PHE A 33 26.99 -7.07 -6.34
N PRO A 34 27.37 -7.57 -5.14
CA PRO A 34 26.84 -7.05 -3.86
C PRO A 34 27.13 -5.58 -3.56
N LYS A 35 28.18 -5.02 -4.16
CA LYS A 35 28.61 -3.64 -3.94
C LYS A 35 28.38 -2.73 -5.15
N GLU A 36 27.95 -3.30 -6.28
CA GLU A 36 27.73 -2.49 -7.47
C GLU A 36 26.40 -1.77 -7.37
N LYS A 37 26.38 -0.59 -7.98
CA LYS A 37 25.15 0.17 -8.14
C LYS A 37 24.36 -0.39 -9.31
N ILE A 38 23.12 -0.79 -9.05
CA ILE A 38 22.21 -1.21 -10.12
C ILE A 38 21.88 -0.04 -11.06
N THR A 39 21.83 -0.33 -12.35
CA THR A 39 21.23 0.55 -13.35
C THR A 39 19.91 -0.08 -13.80
N PHE A 40 18.84 0.70 -13.78
CA PHE A 40 17.59 0.30 -14.39
C PHE A 40 17.55 0.77 -15.83
N PHE A 41 17.12 -0.11 -16.74
CA PHE A 41 16.84 0.27 -18.12
C PHE A 41 15.33 0.27 -18.30
N LEU A 42 14.75 1.30 -18.93
CA LEU A 42 13.32 1.28 -19.24
C LEU A 42 12.97 0.05 -20.10
N ILE A 43 13.79 -0.25 -21.10
CA ILE A 43 13.73 -1.43 -21.96
C ILE A 43 15.12 -2.05 -22.10
N GLY A 44 15.22 -3.33 -22.45
CA GLY A 44 16.51 -4.00 -22.67
C GLY A 44 17.26 -3.41 -23.88
N GLU A 45 18.60 -3.41 -23.85
CA GLU A 45 19.39 -2.77 -24.91
C GLU A 45 19.18 -3.39 -26.30
N ASN A 46 18.99 -4.71 -26.36
CA ASN A 46 18.76 -5.44 -27.60
C ASN A 46 17.39 -5.11 -28.22
N GLU A 47 16.52 -4.37 -27.52
CA GLU A 47 15.18 -4.01 -27.96
C GLU A 47 15.10 -2.57 -28.51
N LYS A 48 16.21 -1.80 -28.48
CA LYS A 48 16.25 -0.38 -28.89
C LYS A 48 15.86 -0.14 -30.36
N GLU A 49 16.13 -1.09 -31.25
CA GLU A 49 16.00 -0.91 -32.70
C GLU A 49 14.71 -1.49 -33.29
N SER A 50 13.87 -2.15 -32.49
CA SER A 50 12.73 -2.90 -33.01
C SER A 50 11.41 -2.11 -32.96
N PHE A 51 10.79 -1.95 -34.12
CA PHE A 51 9.51 -1.24 -34.28
C PHE A 51 8.27 -2.04 -33.85
N LEU A 52 8.40 -3.35 -33.64
CA LEU A 52 7.27 -4.25 -33.35
C LEU A 52 7.02 -4.48 -31.85
N HIS A 53 7.77 -3.81 -30.98
CA HIS A 53 7.64 -3.99 -29.54
C HIS A 53 6.46 -3.21 -28.99
N SER A 54 5.71 -3.84 -28.10
CA SER A 54 4.62 -3.22 -27.36
C SER A 54 4.91 -3.33 -25.86
N TYR A 55 5.00 -2.18 -25.20
CA TYR A 55 5.25 -2.08 -23.77
C TYR A 55 4.05 -1.48 -23.05
N TYR A 56 3.79 -1.96 -21.84
CA TYR A 56 2.72 -1.47 -20.99
C TYR A 56 3.21 -1.37 -19.55
N PHE A 57 3.01 -0.20 -18.95
CA PHE A 57 3.30 0.07 -17.54
C PHE A 57 1.97 0.26 -16.83
N ASP A 58 1.62 -0.64 -15.92
CA ASP A 58 0.38 -0.55 -15.16
C ASP A 58 0.46 0.60 -14.14
N PRO A 59 -0.45 1.60 -14.16
CA PRO A 59 -0.37 2.78 -13.28
C PRO A 59 -0.18 2.45 -11.80
N ILE A 60 -0.85 1.40 -11.29
CA ILE A 60 -0.76 1.01 -9.88
C ILE A 60 0.62 0.45 -9.49
N THR A 61 1.48 0.13 -10.45
CA THR A 61 2.86 -0.31 -10.20
C THR A 61 3.80 0.87 -9.96
N ILE A 62 3.40 2.11 -10.28
CA ILE A 62 4.24 3.30 -10.10
C ILE A 62 4.67 3.47 -8.63
N PRO A 63 3.75 3.48 -7.63
CA PRO A 63 4.16 3.60 -6.23
C PRO A 63 5.13 2.51 -5.77
N LEU A 64 4.95 1.27 -6.22
CA LEU A 64 5.85 0.14 -5.91
C LEU A 64 7.28 0.40 -6.41
N PHE A 65 7.39 0.80 -7.68
CA PHE A 65 8.68 1.07 -8.29
C PHE A 65 9.40 2.23 -7.59
N LEU A 66 8.68 3.31 -7.26
CA LEU A 66 9.25 4.45 -6.54
C LEU A 66 9.71 4.07 -5.13
N SER A 67 8.93 3.28 -4.39
CA SER A 67 9.32 2.77 -3.08
C SER A 67 10.59 1.93 -3.13
N LEU A 68 10.72 1.06 -4.15
CA LEU A 68 11.95 0.28 -4.38
C LEU A 68 13.13 1.19 -4.74
N ALA A 69 12.95 2.11 -5.68
CA ALA A 69 14.01 3.04 -6.10
C ALA A 69 14.50 3.89 -4.93
N ASP A 70 13.60 4.36 -4.07
CA ASP A 70 13.93 5.09 -2.84
C ASP A 70 14.65 4.18 -1.81
N GLN A 71 14.25 2.92 -1.68
CA GLN A 71 14.95 1.96 -0.82
C GLN A 71 16.39 1.74 -1.29
N LEU A 72 16.59 1.58 -2.60
CA LEU A 72 17.91 1.40 -3.19
C LEU A 72 18.74 2.67 -3.12
N THR A 73 18.12 3.85 -3.28
CA THR A 73 18.78 5.15 -3.11
C THR A 73 19.33 5.29 -1.70
N LYS A 74 18.56 4.93 -0.67
CA LYS A 74 19.01 4.93 0.73
C LYS A 74 20.11 3.92 0.98
N PHE A 75 20.07 2.76 0.33
CA PHE A 75 21.12 1.74 0.43
C PHE A 75 22.46 2.23 -0.15
N HIS A 76 22.42 2.88 -1.32
CA HIS A 76 23.62 3.40 -1.99
C HIS A 76 24.04 4.80 -1.53
N ASN A 77 23.16 5.53 -0.81
CA ASN A 77 23.28 6.95 -0.49
C ASN A 77 23.38 7.87 -1.72
N GLU A 78 22.80 7.44 -2.85
CA GLU A 78 22.79 8.20 -4.10
C GLU A 78 21.66 7.75 -5.04
N PRO A 79 21.16 8.64 -5.93
CA PRO A 79 20.04 8.32 -6.82
C PRO A 79 20.37 7.18 -7.77
N ILE A 80 19.41 6.28 -8.04
CA ILE A 80 19.59 5.14 -8.95
C ILE A 80 19.53 5.59 -10.40
N SER A 81 20.44 5.09 -11.24
CA SER A 81 20.45 5.41 -12.67
C SER A 81 19.25 4.73 -13.35
N LEU A 82 18.48 5.52 -14.09
CA LEU A 82 17.43 5.06 -14.98
C LEU A 82 17.78 5.48 -16.41
N GLU A 83 18.10 4.50 -17.24
CA GLU A 83 18.33 4.71 -18.66
C GLU A 83 17.01 4.71 -19.43
N LEU A 84 16.81 5.77 -20.20
CA LEU A 84 15.64 6.00 -21.01
C LEU A 84 16.01 5.92 -22.49
N TYR A 85 15.04 5.47 -23.28
CA TYR A 85 15.12 5.46 -24.74
C TYR A 85 13.78 5.95 -25.26
N ASN A 86 13.77 7.03 -26.04
CA ASN A 86 12.55 7.55 -26.66
C ASN A 86 12.48 7.06 -28.11
N THR A 87 11.94 5.85 -28.27
CA THR A 87 11.74 5.20 -29.56
C THR A 87 10.26 5.18 -29.89
N HIS A 88 9.89 4.74 -31.10
CA HIS A 88 8.48 4.59 -31.46
C HIS A 88 7.71 3.71 -30.46
N SER A 89 8.33 2.63 -29.97
CA SER A 89 7.70 1.67 -29.07
C SER A 89 7.60 2.15 -27.62
N THR A 90 8.50 3.01 -27.15
CA THR A 90 8.53 3.49 -25.75
C THR A 90 7.90 4.86 -25.56
N ASN A 91 7.73 5.65 -26.62
CA ASN A 91 7.20 7.03 -26.58
C ASN A 91 5.89 7.11 -25.78
N LYS A 92 4.99 6.14 -25.96
CA LYS A 92 3.71 6.11 -25.24
C LYS A 92 3.87 5.91 -23.74
N VAL A 93 4.75 5.01 -23.33
CA VAL A 93 5.01 4.74 -21.90
C VAL A 93 5.74 5.92 -21.26
N LEU A 94 6.72 6.51 -21.94
CA LEU A 94 7.40 7.72 -21.47
C LEU A 94 6.43 8.87 -21.26
N ALA A 95 5.54 9.12 -22.23
CA ALA A 95 4.52 10.16 -22.11
C ALA A 95 3.58 9.91 -20.92
N PHE A 96 3.16 8.65 -20.73
CA PHE A 96 2.33 8.26 -19.60
C PHE A 96 3.03 8.49 -18.26
N LEU A 97 4.30 8.07 -18.12
CA LEU A 97 5.07 8.27 -16.91
C LEU A 97 5.28 9.76 -16.62
N ASP A 98 5.63 10.55 -17.63
CA ASP A 98 5.81 12.00 -17.50
C ASP A 98 4.54 12.70 -17.01
N ARG A 99 3.40 12.44 -17.66
CA ARG A 99 2.10 13.03 -17.29
C ARG A 99 1.56 12.53 -15.94
N SER A 100 1.99 11.35 -15.51
CA SER A 100 1.70 10.83 -14.17
C SER A 100 2.55 11.46 -13.08
N ASP A 101 3.35 12.50 -13.37
CA ASP A 101 4.34 13.11 -12.45
C ASP A 101 5.45 12.13 -11.99
N PHE A 102 5.64 10.98 -12.66
CA PHE A 102 6.66 9.99 -12.27
C PHE A 102 8.07 10.60 -12.25
N PHE A 103 8.48 11.24 -13.35
CA PHE A 103 9.81 11.86 -13.49
C PHE A 103 9.96 13.08 -12.59
N LYS A 104 8.87 13.82 -12.35
CA LYS A 104 8.84 14.96 -11.43
C LYS A 104 9.09 14.52 -9.98
N VAL A 105 8.38 13.49 -9.53
CA VAL A 105 8.50 12.95 -8.16
C VAL A 105 9.84 12.26 -7.97
N SER A 106 10.29 11.44 -8.92
CA SER A 106 11.50 10.64 -8.77
C SER A 106 12.80 11.41 -8.99
N GLY A 107 12.81 12.43 -9.85
CA GLY A 107 14.00 13.20 -10.21
C GLY A 107 14.32 14.37 -9.26
N ASN A 108 15.33 15.17 -9.64
CA ASN A 108 15.74 16.40 -8.93
C ASN A 108 15.42 17.67 -9.74
N PHE A 109 14.35 17.61 -10.50
CA PHE A 109 14.20 18.45 -11.69
C PHE A 109 13.13 19.52 -11.57
N ALA A 110 12.26 19.38 -10.57
CA ALA A 110 11.31 20.37 -10.10
C ALA A 110 11.14 20.15 -8.60
N LYS A 111 10.90 21.22 -7.84
CA LYS A 111 10.48 21.08 -6.46
C LYS A 111 8.96 20.86 -6.40
N PRO A 112 8.45 19.93 -5.58
CA PRO A 112 9.20 19.02 -4.71
C PRO A 112 9.52 17.68 -5.43
N GLY A 113 10.80 17.38 -5.62
CA GLY A 113 11.29 16.12 -6.19
C GLY A 113 12.17 15.38 -5.19
N LYS A 114 12.19 14.05 -5.25
CA LYS A 114 12.87 13.20 -4.25
C LYS A 114 14.32 12.88 -4.58
N ASN A 115 14.76 13.12 -5.81
CA ASN A 115 16.11 12.76 -6.27
C ASN A 115 16.46 11.29 -5.98
N ILE A 116 15.54 10.37 -6.27
CA ILE A 116 15.73 8.92 -6.11
C ILE A 116 16.12 8.25 -7.43
N LEU A 117 15.82 8.89 -8.56
CA LEU A 117 16.23 8.44 -9.89
C LEU A 117 17.04 9.52 -10.61
N LYS A 118 18.11 9.11 -11.29
CA LYS A 118 18.90 9.93 -12.20
C LYS A 118 18.67 9.44 -13.63
N PHE A 119 18.16 10.31 -14.50
CA PHE A 119 17.89 10.04 -15.90
C PHE A 119 18.17 11.27 -16.77
N ASN A 120 18.42 11.07 -18.06
CA ASN A 120 18.58 12.18 -19.01
C ASN A 120 17.19 12.68 -19.45
N LYS A 121 16.90 13.96 -19.16
CA LYS A 121 15.65 14.63 -19.55
C LYS A 121 15.46 14.79 -21.05
N GLU A 122 16.52 14.76 -21.84
CA GLU A 122 16.43 14.95 -23.30
C GLU A 122 15.61 13.84 -23.96
N TYR A 123 15.46 12.68 -23.30
CA TYR A 123 14.55 11.62 -23.72
C TYR A 123 13.07 11.93 -23.44
N LEU A 124 12.77 12.97 -22.66
CA LEU A 124 11.40 13.40 -22.34
C LEU A 124 10.99 14.54 -23.28
N GLY A 125 10.12 14.24 -24.24
CA GLY A 125 9.66 15.23 -25.22
C GLY A 125 9.11 14.60 -26.48
N PHE A 126 8.46 15.42 -27.32
CA PHE A 126 7.86 15.02 -28.60
C PHE A 126 6.89 13.83 -28.47
N PHE A 127 6.04 13.86 -27.45
CA PHE A 127 5.03 12.83 -27.22
C PHE A 127 3.83 13.05 -28.15
N ASN A 128 3.54 12.07 -29.02
CA ASN A 128 2.38 12.10 -29.92
C ASN A 128 1.18 11.40 -29.26
N LEU A 129 0.50 12.04 -28.29
CA LEU A 129 -0.62 11.38 -27.59
C LEU A 129 -1.71 12.32 -27.04
N ASN A 130 -2.96 11.81 -27.08
CA ASN A 130 -4.19 12.32 -26.46
C ASN A 130 -4.04 12.61 -24.96
N GLU A 131 -4.88 13.49 -24.43
CA GLU A 131 -4.89 13.97 -23.04
C GLU A 131 -4.98 12.83 -21.99
N GLN A 132 -4.03 12.79 -21.05
CA GLN A 132 -4.17 12.06 -19.78
C GLN A 132 -4.83 13.00 -18.78
N ARG A 133 -5.73 12.46 -17.95
CA ARG A 133 -6.42 13.24 -16.92
C ARG A 133 -5.42 13.87 -15.93
N PRO A 134 -5.59 15.15 -15.59
CA PRO A 134 -4.64 15.86 -14.73
C PRO A 134 -4.59 15.34 -13.30
N GLU A 135 -5.59 14.57 -12.85
CA GLU A 135 -5.66 13.95 -11.53
C GLU A 135 -4.89 12.62 -11.45
N HIS A 136 -4.65 11.95 -12.59
CA HIS A 136 -3.94 10.66 -12.66
C HIS A 136 -2.43 10.82 -12.46
N LYS A 137 -2.05 11.25 -11.27
CA LYS A 137 -0.67 11.56 -10.91
C LYS A 137 -0.25 10.81 -9.66
N VAL A 138 1.02 10.40 -9.64
CA VAL A 138 1.63 9.91 -8.42
C VAL A 138 1.85 11.07 -7.46
N ARG A 139 1.60 10.79 -6.18
CA ARG A 139 1.82 11.68 -5.05
C ARG A 139 2.84 11.02 -4.13
N PHE A 140 3.62 11.83 -3.44
CA PHE A 140 4.42 11.35 -2.33
C PHE A 140 4.08 12.17 -1.08
N TYR A 141 4.23 11.56 0.09
CA TYR A 141 3.98 12.17 1.38
C TYR A 141 5.20 11.92 2.27
N SER A 142 5.70 12.96 2.92
CA SER A 142 6.96 12.92 3.66
C SER A 142 6.91 13.79 4.90
N LEU A 143 7.39 13.27 6.04
CA LEU A 143 7.50 14.04 7.27
C LEU A 143 8.42 15.26 7.09
N ASN A 144 9.46 15.13 6.26
CA ASN A 144 10.40 16.21 5.99
C ASN A 144 9.74 17.39 5.28
N GLU A 145 8.80 17.12 4.36
CA GLU A 145 8.05 18.17 3.67
C GLU A 145 7.13 18.91 4.64
N VAL A 146 6.45 18.16 5.53
CA VAL A 146 5.57 18.75 6.54
C VAL A 146 6.36 19.58 7.54
N ASN A 147 7.47 19.06 8.06
CA ASN A 147 8.34 19.78 9.00
C ASN A 147 8.87 21.09 8.39
N SER A 148 9.21 21.08 7.10
CA SER A 148 9.74 22.25 6.40
C SER A 148 8.69 23.31 6.09
N SER A 149 7.41 22.93 5.97
CA SER A 149 6.32 23.82 5.54
C SER A 149 5.42 24.30 6.68
N HIS A 150 5.30 23.53 7.77
CA HIS A 150 4.31 23.78 8.83
C HIS A 150 4.92 23.97 10.23
N ASN A 151 6.25 24.05 10.38
CA ASN A 151 6.93 24.26 11.66
C ASN A 151 6.39 23.36 12.80
N MET A 152 6.33 22.04 12.58
CA MET A 152 5.91 21.04 13.57
C MET A 152 6.81 20.95 14.83
N ILE A 153 7.79 21.85 14.97
CA ILE A 153 8.83 21.85 16.00
C ILE A 153 8.26 22.06 17.42
N ASN A 154 7.02 22.55 17.57
CA ASN A 154 6.43 22.90 18.87
C ASN A 154 5.39 21.89 19.41
N VAL A 155 5.31 20.67 18.88
CA VAL A 155 4.33 19.67 19.34
C VAL A 155 4.85 18.91 20.56
N SER A 156 4.07 18.85 21.64
CA SER A 156 4.53 18.32 22.94
C SER A 156 4.30 16.82 23.12
N THR A 157 3.41 16.18 22.33
CA THR A 157 3.12 14.74 22.43
C THR A 157 3.00 14.05 21.06
N ALA A 158 3.22 12.73 21.04
CA ALA A 158 3.09 11.92 19.83
C ALA A 158 1.66 11.90 19.26
N GLU A 159 0.62 11.95 20.11
CA GLU A 159 -0.77 12.02 19.67
C GLU A 159 -1.09 13.37 19.03
N GLN A 160 -0.63 14.48 19.61
CA GLN A 160 -0.81 15.80 18.98
C GLN A 160 -0.10 15.87 17.61
N GLN A 161 1.08 15.25 17.49
CA GLN A 161 1.80 15.23 16.22
C GLN A 161 1.02 14.44 15.17
N ARG A 162 0.43 13.31 15.59
CA ARG A 162 -0.42 12.49 14.74
C ARG A 162 -1.67 13.25 14.29
N ASP A 163 -2.39 13.90 15.21
CA ASP A 163 -3.62 14.62 14.87
C ASP A 163 -3.36 15.76 13.88
N LEU A 164 -2.26 16.51 14.05
CA LEU A 164 -1.86 17.56 13.11
C LEU A 164 -1.48 16.98 11.73
N LEU A 165 -0.76 15.85 11.70
CA LEU A 165 -0.46 15.15 10.44
C LEU A 165 -1.72 14.67 9.74
N ILE A 166 -2.71 14.16 10.47
CA ILE A 166 -3.98 13.71 9.91
C ILE A 166 -4.75 14.88 9.32
N GLU A 167 -4.85 16.00 10.01
CA GLU A 167 -5.50 17.20 9.50
C GLU A 167 -4.83 17.66 8.19
N TYR A 168 -3.51 17.79 8.20
CA TYR A 168 -2.72 18.18 7.03
C TYR A 168 -2.91 17.21 5.84
N TYR A 169 -2.79 15.90 6.09
CA TYR A 169 -2.94 14.91 5.03
C TYR A 169 -4.38 14.74 4.58
N THR A 170 -5.37 15.02 5.41
CA THR A 170 -6.79 15.04 4.99
C THR A 170 -7.01 16.09 3.92
N TYR A 171 -6.45 17.31 4.10
CA TYR A 171 -6.51 18.34 3.07
C TYR A 171 -5.81 17.91 1.77
N LYS A 172 -4.60 17.35 1.86
CA LYS A 172 -3.85 16.88 0.69
C LYS A 172 -4.53 15.73 -0.03
N VAL A 173 -5.01 14.74 0.68
CA VAL A 173 -5.72 13.58 0.11
C VAL A 173 -6.99 14.04 -0.60
N LYS A 174 -7.72 14.99 -0.01
CA LYS A 174 -8.90 15.59 -0.66
C LYS A 174 -8.52 16.26 -1.98
N ASP A 175 -7.53 17.16 -1.97
CA ASP A 175 -7.01 17.83 -3.17
C ASP A 175 -6.54 16.84 -4.25
N HIS A 176 -5.90 15.74 -3.83
CA HIS A 176 -5.32 14.78 -4.76
C HIS A 176 -6.31 13.77 -5.34
N PHE A 177 -7.33 13.33 -4.58
CA PHE A 177 -8.11 12.13 -4.92
C PHE A 177 -9.63 12.31 -4.85
N GLU A 178 -10.16 13.41 -4.29
CA GLU A 178 -11.61 13.57 -4.11
C GLU A 178 -12.38 13.52 -5.43
N ASP A 179 -11.85 14.14 -6.49
CA ASP A 179 -12.51 14.18 -7.79
C ASP A 179 -12.62 12.78 -8.43
N ILE A 180 -11.56 11.98 -8.38
CA ILE A 180 -11.58 10.59 -8.86
C ILE A 180 -12.53 9.73 -8.01
N LEU A 181 -12.57 9.95 -6.68
CA LEU A 181 -13.46 9.23 -5.78
C LEU A 181 -14.94 9.55 -6.05
N LYS A 182 -15.27 10.82 -6.32
CA LYS A 182 -16.65 11.25 -6.68
C LYS A 182 -17.14 10.61 -7.98
N GLU A 183 -16.24 10.35 -8.94
CA GLU A 183 -16.62 9.61 -10.15
C GLU A 183 -16.92 8.13 -9.87
N SER A 184 -16.26 7.56 -8.87
CA SER A 184 -16.36 6.14 -8.53
C SER A 184 -17.52 5.86 -7.56
N HIS A 185 -17.96 6.87 -6.82
CA HIS A 185 -18.99 6.77 -5.79
C HIS A 185 -19.99 7.91 -5.86
N GLN A 186 -21.27 7.58 -5.93
CA GLN A 186 -22.35 8.58 -5.92
C GLN A 186 -22.63 9.16 -4.51
N ASN A 187 -22.10 8.55 -3.45
CA ASN A 187 -22.38 8.94 -2.06
C ASN A 187 -21.23 9.77 -1.46
N ASN A 188 -21.50 11.05 -1.20
CA ASN A 188 -20.53 11.96 -0.56
C ASN A 188 -20.00 11.46 0.80
N LYS A 189 -20.79 10.70 1.56
CA LYS A 189 -20.34 10.10 2.82
C LYS A 189 -19.24 9.05 2.58
N VAL A 190 -19.39 8.24 1.53
CA VAL A 190 -18.38 7.23 1.16
C VAL A 190 -17.10 7.91 0.68
N VAL A 191 -17.20 8.96 -0.13
CA VAL A 191 -16.04 9.77 -0.55
C VAL A 191 -15.32 10.35 0.66
N PHE A 192 -16.05 10.94 1.60
CA PHE A 192 -15.49 11.46 2.85
C PHE A 192 -14.78 10.38 3.68
N ASP A 193 -15.42 9.21 3.81
CA ASP A 193 -14.84 8.06 4.52
C ASP A 193 -13.53 7.60 3.87
N TYR A 194 -13.46 7.51 2.53
CA TYR A 194 -12.22 7.23 1.83
C TYR A 194 -11.15 8.27 2.14
N VAL A 195 -11.46 9.56 2.04
CA VAL A 195 -10.49 10.63 2.34
C VAL A 195 -9.92 10.50 3.76
N GLN A 196 -10.77 10.24 4.76
CA GLN A 196 -10.33 10.02 6.14
C GLN A 196 -9.46 8.77 6.30
N ILE A 197 -9.86 7.67 5.68
CA ILE A 197 -9.12 6.41 5.77
C ILE A 197 -7.76 6.53 5.09
N LEU A 198 -7.71 7.13 3.90
CA LEU A 198 -6.47 7.34 3.16
C LEU A 198 -5.51 8.26 3.92
N SER A 199 -6.01 9.33 4.57
CA SER A 199 -5.17 10.22 5.37
C SER A 199 -4.60 9.51 6.60
N GLU A 200 -5.37 8.68 7.29
CA GLU A 200 -4.88 7.84 8.40
C GLU A 200 -3.83 6.82 7.92
N LEU A 201 -4.02 6.18 6.76
CA LEU A 201 -3.05 5.24 6.20
C LEU A 201 -1.73 5.92 5.81
N ILE A 202 -1.80 7.07 5.14
CA ILE A 202 -0.62 7.87 4.80
C ILE A 202 0.09 8.35 6.06
N THR A 203 -0.65 8.81 7.07
CA THR A 203 -0.08 9.24 8.36
C THR A 203 0.64 8.08 9.03
N ASN A 204 0.04 6.90 9.05
CA ASN A 204 0.67 5.70 9.62
C ASN A 204 1.97 5.34 8.87
N GLY A 205 1.98 5.40 7.54
CA GLY A 205 3.19 5.14 6.74
C GLY A 205 4.30 6.17 7.01
N VAL A 206 3.95 7.46 7.10
CA VAL A 206 4.95 8.50 7.35
C VAL A 206 5.46 8.47 8.80
N LEU A 207 4.58 8.36 9.78
CA LEU A 207 4.91 8.50 11.20
C LEU A 207 5.48 7.20 11.79
N HIS A 208 4.82 6.06 11.54
CA HIS A 208 5.21 4.79 12.16
C HIS A 208 6.21 4.00 11.31
N SER A 209 6.06 4.02 9.99
CA SER A 209 7.02 3.35 9.10
C SER A 209 8.30 4.20 8.91
N LYS A 210 8.28 5.49 9.30
CA LYS A 210 9.37 6.47 9.17
C LYS A 210 9.92 6.54 7.74
N SER A 211 9.03 6.41 6.77
CA SER A 211 9.35 6.36 5.35
C SER A 211 8.48 7.36 4.58
N ASP A 212 8.94 7.71 3.39
CA ASP A 212 8.06 8.37 2.44
C ASP A 212 7.00 7.40 1.96
N VAL A 213 5.80 7.91 1.69
CA VAL A 213 4.67 7.13 1.18
C VAL A 213 4.38 7.62 -0.24
N TYR A 214 4.37 6.70 -1.21
CA TYR A 214 3.95 6.98 -2.57
C TYR A 214 2.52 6.49 -2.77
N ALA A 215 1.66 7.31 -3.35
CA ALA A 215 0.28 6.93 -3.64
C ALA A 215 -0.18 7.40 -5.02
N LEU A 216 -1.05 6.62 -5.65
CA LEU A 216 -1.64 6.94 -6.94
C LEU A 216 -3.06 6.38 -6.99
N MET A 217 -3.98 7.18 -7.54
CA MET A 217 -5.32 6.75 -7.90
C MET A 217 -5.50 6.92 -9.40
N PHE A 218 -6.10 5.93 -10.05
CA PHE A 218 -6.29 5.90 -11.49
C PHE A 218 -7.66 5.34 -11.81
N THR A 219 -8.38 5.95 -12.74
CA THR A 219 -9.67 5.43 -13.19
C THR A 219 -9.68 5.25 -14.70
N ASP A 220 -10.17 4.11 -15.17
CA ASP A 220 -10.40 3.83 -16.58
C ASP A 220 -11.90 3.66 -16.85
N ARG A 221 -12.26 3.03 -17.98
CA ARG A 221 -13.67 2.79 -18.31
C ARG A 221 -14.33 1.72 -17.45
N GLU A 222 -13.55 0.78 -16.92
CA GLU A 222 -14.04 -0.41 -16.24
C GLU A 222 -13.94 -0.29 -14.71
N LYS A 223 -12.94 0.43 -14.21
CA LYS A 223 -12.61 0.43 -12.78
C LYS A 223 -11.86 1.66 -12.33
N THR A 224 -11.86 1.84 -11.02
CA THR A 224 -10.97 2.75 -10.30
C THR A 224 -10.03 1.93 -9.45
N CYS A 225 -8.74 2.17 -9.63
CA CYS A 225 -7.68 1.52 -8.88
C CYS A 225 -6.94 2.53 -8.01
N PHE A 226 -6.47 2.05 -6.87
CA PHE A 226 -5.72 2.85 -5.93
C PHE A 226 -4.55 2.04 -5.39
N SER A 227 -3.38 2.69 -5.26
CA SER A 227 -2.17 2.06 -4.76
C SER A 227 -1.44 2.98 -3.80
N ILE A 228 -1.12 2.48 -2.60
CA ILE A 228 -0.21 3.11 -1.62
C ILE A 228 0.96 2.18 -1.38
N SER A 229 2.18 2.68 -1.47
CA SER A 229 3.37 1.93 -1.08
C SER A 229 4.29 2.78 -0.20
N ASP A 230 4.84 2.13 0.81
CA ASP A 230 5.98 2.64 1.58
C ASP A 230 7.15 1.65 1.54
N ASN A 231 8.34 2.11 1.93
CA ASN A 231 9.55 1.27 2.08
C ASN A 231 10.05 1.19 3.53
N GLY A 232 9.15 1.40 4.49
CA GLY A 232 9.50 1.51 5.89
C GLY A 232 9.64 0.16 6.59
N ILE A 233 9.45 0.14 7.91
CA ILE A 233 9.80 -1.04 8.73
C ILE A 233 8.84 -2.25 8.56
N GLY A 234 7.70 -2.07 7.89
CA GLY A 234 6.68 -3.10 7.69
C GLY A 234 5.76 -3.31 8.89
N LEU A 235 4.71 -4.13 8.71
CA LEU A 235 3.61 -4.25 9.68
C LEU A 235 4.06 -4.84 11.02
N PHE A 236 4.85 -5.92 10.99
CA PHE A 236 5.28 -6.60 12.22
C PHE A 236 6.05 -5.65 13.14
N SER A 237 7.07 -4.98 12.61
CA SER A 237 7.89 -4.03 13.38
C SER A 237 7.08 -2.80 13.79
N SER A 238 6.16 -2.30 12.95
CA SER A 238 5.29 -1.19 13.32
C SER A 238 4.35 -1.54 14.47
N LEU A 239 3.80 -2.75 14.49
CA LEU A 239 2.94 -3.26 15.56
C LEU A 239 3.71 -3.44 16.87
N ALA A 240 4.93 -4.00 16.82
CA ALA A 240 5.79 -4.19 18.00
C ALA A 240 6.13 -2.87 18.71
N LEU A 241 6.24 -1.75 17.98
CA LEU A 241 6.47 -0.44 18.59
C LEU A 241 5.27 0.10 19.39
N LYS A 242 4.08 -0.50 19.22
CA LYS A 242 2.83 -0.11 19.90
C LYS A 242 2.58 -0.89 21.19
N GLU A 243 3.48 -1.77 21.60
CA GLU A 243 3.37 -2.61 22.81
C GLU A 243 3.09 -1.81 24.09
N LYS A 244 3.48 -0.52 24.15
CA LYS A 244 3.21 0.37 25.29
C LYS A 244 1.80 1.01 25.27
N GLN A 245 1.06 0.87 24.18
CA GLN A 245 -0.31 1.38 24.01
C GLN A 245 -1.30 0.21 24.15
N ILE A 246 -1.52 -0.24 25.38
CA ILE A 246 -2.54 -1.25 25.69
C ILE A 246 -3.89 -0.70 25.21
N VAL A 247 -4.49 -1.34 24.22
CA VAL A 247 -5.82 -0.98 23.69
C VAL A 247 -6.89 -1.33 24.72
N ASN A 248 -6.79 -2.53 25.30
CA ASN A 248 -7.55 -3.01 26.45
C ASN A 248 -6.86 -4.25 27.05
N ASP A 249 -7.37 -4.73 28.18
CA ASP A 249 -6.79 -5.88 28.91
C ASP A 249 -6.91 -7.21 28.16
N SER A 250 -7.87 -7.32 27.23
CA SER A 250 -8.15 -8.52 26.44
C SER A 250 -7.39 -8.59 25.12
N TYR A 251 -6.67 -7.53 24.75
CA TYR A 251 -5.83 -7.49 23.56
C TYR A 251 -4.36 -7.59 23.99
N LYS A 252 -3.71 -8.66 23.55
CA LYS A 252 -2.25 -8.79 23.63
C LYS A 252 -1.71 -8.98 22.22
N LEU A 253 -0.66 -8.24 21.93
CA LEU A 253 -0.04 -8.20 20.62
C LEU A 253 0.42 -9.60 20.20
N PHE A 254 0.01 -10.04 19.01
CA PHE A 254 0.35 -11.35 18.43
C PHE A 254 -0.22 -12.57 19.16
N ASP A 255 -1.16 -12.43 20.09
CA ASP A 255 -1.91 -13.58 20.62
C ASP A 255 -2.60 -14.36 19.48
N LEU A 256 -3.24 -13.66 18.56
CA LEU A 256 -3.91 -14.25 17.40
C LEU A 256 -2.93 -15.10 16.57
N TYR A 257 -1.71 -14.60 16.37
CA TYR A 257 -0.64 -15.34 15.69
C TYR A 257 -0.22 -16.59 16.47
N ASN A 258 0.06 -16.44 17.77
CA ASN A 258 0.56 -17.53 18.61
C ASN A 258 -0.44 -18.68 18.74
N GLU A 259 -1.73 -18.38 18.81
CA GLU A 259 -2.79 -19.39 18.85
C GLU A 259 -2.89 -20.17 17.53
N LEU A 260 -2.82 -19.48 16.38
CA LEU A 260 -3.04 -20.10 15.07
C LEU A 260 -1.86 -20.91 14.55
N LEU A 261 -0.63 -20.66 15.02
CA LEU A 261 0.58 -21.38 14.61
C LEU A 261 0.43 -22.91 14.72
N ASN A 262 -0.30 -23.37 15.74
CA ASN A 262 -0.46 -24.80 16.04
C ASN A 262 -1.76 -25.39 15.49
N GLU A 263 -2.76 -24.55 15.19
CA GLU A 263 -4.09 -25.00 14.77
C GLU A 263 -4.14 -25.36 13.28
N ILE A 264 -3.47 -24.58 12.42
CA ILE A 264 -3.48 -24.81 10.97
C ILE A 264 -2.10 -24.57 10.36
N PRO A 265 -1.42 -25.63 9.86
CA PRO A 265 -0.07 -25.50 9.35
C PRO A 265 -0.04 -24.78 7.99
N LEU A 266 0.71 -23.69 7.94
CA LEU A 266 1.20 -23.07 6.70
C LEU A 266 2.67 -23.46 6.52
N ASN A 267 2.94 -24.39 5.59
CA ASN A 267 4.27 -24.97 5.40
C ASN A 267 5.21 -24.06 4.60
N VAL A 268 5.68 -22.98 5.23
CA VAL A 268 6.65 -22.03 4.66
C VAL A 268 7.67 -21.57 5.71
N ALA A 269 8.73 -20.88 5.26
CA ALA A 269 9.74 -20.31 6.14
C ALA A 269 9.11 -19.32 7.16
N ASP A 270 9.64 -19.28 8.39
CA ASP A 270 9.03 -18.51 9.49
C ASP A 270 8.96 -17.00 9.22
N LYS A 271 9.92 -16.44 8.46
CA LYS A 271 9.88 -15.04 8.02
C LYS A 271 8.66 -14.74 7.13
N ILE A 272 8.25 -15.71 6.31
CA ILE A 272 7.07 -15.60 5.46
C ILE A 272 5.79 -15.73 6.31
N LYS A 273 5.75 -16.68 7.25
CA LYS A 273 4.65 -16.78 8.23
C LYS A 273 4.47 -15.47 9.00
N GLN A 274 5.55 -14.94 9.56
CA GLN A 274 5.54 -13.68 10.29
C GLN A 274 4.99 -12.53 9.42
N SER A 275 5.39 -12.47 8.15
CA SER A 275 4.90 -11.47 7.20
C SER A 275 3.40 -11.59 6.94
N PHE A 276 2.92 -12.83 6.78
CA PHE A 276 1.52 -13.16 6.56
C PHE A 276 0.65 -12.84 7.78
N TYR A 277 1.00 -13.35 8.96
CA TYR A 277 0.19 -13.13 10.16
C TYR A 277 0.22 -11.68 10.66
N ALA A 278 1.30 -10.94 10.43
CA ALA A 278 1.35 -9.51 10.72
C ALA A 278 0.31 -8.70 9.94
N ILE A 279 -0.14 -9.18 8.77
CA ILE A 279 -1.24 -8.56 8.04
C ILE A 279 -2.54 -8.70 8.82
N PHE A 280 -2.88 -9.90 9.27
CA PHE A 280 -4.11 -10.11 10.02
C PHE A 280 -4.08 -9.47 11.40
N GLU A 281 -2.92 -9.46 12.06
CA GLU A 281 -2.74 -8.72 13.31
C GLU A 281 -2.99 -7.21 13.11
N ALA A 282 -2.51 -6.64 11.99
CA ALA A 282 -2.76 -5.23 11.67
C ALA A 282 -4.24 -4.94 11.40
N LEU A 283 -4.94 -5.84 10.71
CA LEU A 283 -6.39 -5.75 10.49
C LEU A 283 -7.16 -5.89 11.80
N TYR A 284 -6.79 -6.84 12.65
CA TYR A 284 -7.39 -7.04 13.97
C TYR A 284 -7.22 -5.80 14.84
N TYR A 285 -5.98 -5.31 14.97
CA TYR A 285 -5.69 -4.08 15.67
C TYR A 285 -6.46 -2.88 15.10
N SER A 286 -6.65 -2.82 13.78
CA SER A 286 -7.44 -1.76 13.14
C SER A 286 -8.92 -1.78 13.53
N ILE A 287 -9.53 -2.95 13.76
CA ILE A 287 -10.94 -3.05 14.19
C ILE A 287 -11.16 -2.42 15.57
N LEU A 288 -10.21 -2.62 16.48
CA LEU A 288 -10.35 -2.24 17.89
C LEU A 288 -10.28 -0.72 18.12
N LYS A 289 -9.89 0.06 17.10
CA LYS A 289 -9.73 1.51 17.21
C LYS A 289 -11.06 2.26 17.20
N ASP A 290 -11.02 3.43 17.81
CA ASP A 290 -12.06 4.46 17.86
C ASP A 290 -12.22 5.26 16.54
N ARG A 291 -11.48 4.89 15.49
CA ARG A 291 -11.41 5.62 14.22
C ARG A 291 -11.36 4.66 13.04
N LYS A 292 -11.72 5.16 11.86
CA LYS A 292 -11.64 4.39 10.61
C LYS A 292 -10.18 4.23 10.15
N GLY A 293 -9.84 3.08 9.59
CA GLY A 293 -8.49 2.76 9.15
C GLY A 293 -8.43 1.63 8.14
N LEU A 294 -7.37 0.82 8.21
CA LEU A 294 -7.06 -0.22 7.24
C LEU A 294 -8.17 -1.26 7.07
N PHE A 295 -8.79 -1.69 8.18
CA PHE A 295 -9.91 -2.62 8.12
C PHE A 295 -11.12 -2.01 7.45
N ASP A 296 -11.47 -0.76 7.78
CA ASP A 296 -12.60 -0.05 7.17
C ASP A 296 -12.38 0.18 5.66
N LEU A 297 -11.13 0.43 5.21
CA LEU A 297 -10.80 0.46 3.77
C LEU A 297 -11.17 -0.87 3.11
N MET A 298 -10.69 -1.97 3.68
CA MET A 298 -10.89 -3.31 3.14
C MET A 298 -12.37 -3.63 3.00
N THR A 299 -13.18 -3.32 4.02
CA THR A 299 -14.61 -3.65 4.01
C THR A 299 -15.41 -2.75 3.08
N THR A 300 -15.12 -1.45 3.03
CA THR A 300 -15.78 -0.54 2.07
C THR A 300 -15.47 -0.91 0.62
N VAL A 301 -14.22 -1.31 0.33
CA VAL A 301 -13.86 -1.79 -1.02
C VAL A 301 -14.58 -3.08 -1.35
N VAL A 302 -14.54 -4.06 -0.45
CA VAL A 302 -15.02 -5.41 -0.75
C VAL A 302 -16.54 -5.51 -0.71
N LEU A 303 -17.19 -4.99 0.33
CA LEU A 303 -18.63 -5.14 0.55
C LEU A 303 -19.45 -4.04 -0.14
N ASP A 304 -19.06 -2.77 0.00
CA ASP A 304 -19.87 -1.67 -0.54
C ASP A 304 -19.64 -1.51 -2.05
N SER A 305 -18.40 -1.80 -2.49
CA SER A 305 -17.94 -1.51 -3.85
C SER A 305 -17.76 -2.77 -4.71
N ASN A 306 -17.99 -3.98 -4.17
CA ASN A 306 -17.77 -5.26 -4.85
C ASN A 306 -16.35 -5.41 -5.44
N GLY A 307 -15.36 -4.78 -4.81
CA GLY A 307 -13.99 -4.67 -5.29
C GLY A 307 -13.05 -5.75 -4.78
N TYR A 308 -11.78 -5.56 -5.10
CA TYR A 308 -10.66 -6.35 -4.57
C TYR A 308 -9.77 -5.48 -3.69
N PHE A 309 -9.45 -5.99 -2.52
CA PHE A 309 -8.47 -5.40 -1.62
C PHE A 309 -7.24 -6.31 -1.55
N ARG A 310 -6.05 -5.77 -1.80
CA ARG A 310 -4.79 -6.49 -1.69
C ARG A 310 -3.89 -5.76 -0.71
N LEU A 311 -3.30 -6.51 0.21
CA LEU A 311 -2.37 -5.98 1.19
C LEU A 311 -1.12 -6.86 1.20
N HIS A 312 0.00 -6.23 0.85
CA HIS A 312 1.31 -6.84 0.83
C HIS A 312 2.16 -6.31 1.98
N ASN A 313 2.87 -7.22 2.64
CA ASN A 313 3.85 -6.93 3.68
C ASN A 313 5.04 -7.88 3.50
N ASN A 314 6.23 -7.34 3.22
CA ASN A 314 7.47 -8.10 3.07
C ASN A 314 7.44 -9.23 2.01
N ASN A 315 7.12 -10.45 2.42
CA ASN A 315 7.13 -11.66 1.58
C ASN A 315 5.72 -12.21 1.33
N ALA A 316 4.69 -11.59 1.90
CA ALA A 316 3.33 -12.12 1.85
C ALA A 316 2.37 -11.05 1.35
N GLN A 317 1.38 -11.49 0.57
CA GLN A 317 0.23 -10.70 0.19
C GLN A 317 -1.04 -11.50 0.45
N ILE A 318 -2.05 -10.81 0.94
CA ILE A 318 -3.42 -11.31 0.97
C ILE A 318 -4.27 -10.59 -0.07
N ILE A 319 -5.26 -11.31 -0.61
CA ILE A 319 -6.24 -10.79 -1.57
C ILE A 319 -7.62 -11.07 -0.98
N ILE A 320 -8.35 -10.02 -0.64
CA ILE A 320 -9.68 -10.09 -0.05
C ILE A 320 -10.70 -9.62 -1.09
N SER A 321 -11.79 -10.38 -1.20
CA SER A 321 -12.87 -10.16 -2.18
C SER A 321 -14.19 -10.67 -1.62
N LEU A 322 -15.28 -10.44 -2.37
CA LEU A 322 -16.62 -10.92 -2.02
C LEU A 322 -16.74 -12.43 -1.83
N ARG A 323 -15.77 -13.23 -2.27
CA ARG A 323 -15.74 -14.68 -1.99
C ARG A 323 -15.69 -14.99 -0.48
N MET A 324 -15.23 -14.05 0.32
CA MET A 324 -15.16 -14.15 1.79
C MET A 324 -16.29 -13.36 2.47
N PHE A 325 -17.41 -13.13 1.78
CA PHE A 325 -18.48 -12.24 2.25
C PHE A 325 -18.94 -12.60 3.66
N ASN A 326 -19.18 -13.88 3.94
CA ASN A 326 -19.74 -14.32 5.23
C ASN A 326 -18.79 -13.98 6.39
N GLU A 327 -17.50 -14.27 6.25
CA GLU A 327 -16.49 -14.00 7.26
C GLU A 327 -16.27 -12.48 7.45
N ILE A 328 -16.19 -11.73 6.35
CA ILE A 328 -15.99 -10.28 6.40
C ILE A 328 -17.22 -9.59 7.00
N GLN A 329 -18.44 -9.99 6.62
CA GLN A 329 -19.67 -9.40 7.13
C GLN A 329 -19.81 -9.60 8.65
N SER A 330 -19.41 -10.77 9.16
CA SER A 330 -19.33 -11.03 10.60
C SER A 330 -18.40 -10.03 11.30
N LEU A 331 -17.19 -9.85 10.78
CA LEU A 331 -16.22 -8.89 11.31
C LEU A 331 -16.70 -7.43 11.23
N VAL A 332 -17.41 -7.05 10.16
CA VAL A 332 -18.02 -5.70 10.02
C VAL A 332 -19.07 -5.45 11.08
N ASN A 333 -19.93 -6.43 11.36
CA ASN A 333 -20.93 -6.30 12.42
C ASN A 333 -20.24 -6.04 13.78
N MET A 334 -19.16 -6.77 14.08
CA MET A 334 -18.39 -6.56 15.31
C MET A 334 -17.68 -5.20 15.33
N ARG A 335 -17.12 -4.78 14.19
CA ARG A 335 -16.50 -3.46 14.02
C ARG A 335 -17.47 -2.32 14.35
N ASN A 336 -18.71 -2.41 13.87
CA ASN A 336 -19.74 -1.42 14.15
C ASN A 336 -20.09 -1.36 15.64
N LEU A 337 -20.25 -2.52 16.30
CA LEU A 337 -20.51 -2.59 17.75
C LEU A 337 -19.36 -1.97 18.57
N ILE A 338 -18.11 -2.24 18.20
CA ILE A 338 -16.93 -1.63 18.83
C ILE A 338 -16.94 -0.11 18.64
N TYR A 339 -17.19 0.35 17.41
CA TYR A 339 -17.21 1.78 17.10
C TYR A 339 -18.31 2.50 17.87
N ASP A 340 -19.52 1.93 17.94
CA ASP A 340 -20.63 2.48 18.71
C ASP A 340 -20.33 2.53 20.22
N ASN A 341 -19.62 1.52 20.75
CA ASN A 341 -19.19 1.52 22.15
C ASN A 341 -18.19 2.66 22.43
N HIS A 342 -17.22 2.89 21.54
CA HIS A 342 -16.32 4.05 21.61
C HIS A 342 -17.10 5.37 21.57
N LEU A 343 -18.04 5.53 20.62
CA LEU A 343 -18.84 6.75 20.51
C LEU A 343 -19.66 7.04 21.77
N LYS A 344 -20.28 6.01 22.38
CA LYS A 344 -21.01 6.15 23.65
C LYS A 344 -20.09 6.61 24.78
N TYR A 345 -18.88 6.05 24.86
CA TYR A 345 -17.90 6.43 25.88
C TYR A 345 -17.40 7.86 25.69
N ILE A 346 -16.99 8.23 24.47
CA ILE A 346 -16.54 9.58 24.12
C ILE A 346 -17.64 10.62 24.37
N SER A 347 -18.89 10.26 24.08
CA SER A 347 -20.07 11.10 24.33
C SER A 347 -20.53 11.09 25.79
N LYS A 348 -19.81 10.41 26.68
CA LYS A 348 -20.11 10.29 28.13
C LYS A 348 -21.49 9.70 28.43
N LEU A 349 -22.01 8.84 27.54
CA LEU A 349 -23.27 8.13 27.72
C LEU A 349 -23.13 6.86 28.56
N ILE A 350 -21.91 6.34 28.69
CA ILE A 350 -21.54 5.19 29.52
C ILE A 350 -20.29 5.51 30.33
N THR A 351 -20.12 4.83 31.45
CA THR A 351 -18.93 4.90 32.30
C THR A 351 -17.73 4.17 31.67
N LYS A 352 -16.53 4.41 32.21
CA LYS A 352 -15.32 3.71 31.78
C LYS A 352 -15.42 2.20 32.02
N ASP A 353 -16.00 1.78 33.15
CA ASP A 353 -16.09 0.36 33.51
C ASP A 353 -17.08 -0.38 32.60
N GLU A 354 -18.22 0.24 32.27
CA GLU A 354 -19.16 -0.27 31.27
C GLU A 354 -18.51 -0.39 29.89
N PHE A 355 -17.79 0.67 29.46
CA PHE A 355 -17.04 0.64 28.20
C PHE A 355 -16.04 -0.51 28.16
N MET A 356 -15.19 -0.65 29.19
CA MET A 356 -14.14 -1.67 29.25
C MET A 356 -14.72 -3.09 29.28
N THR A 357 -15.84 -3.30 29.97
CA THR A 357 -16.51 -4.61 30.04
C THR A 357 -16.95 -5.06 28.65
N VAL A 358 -17.75 -4.24 27.97
CA VAL A 358 -18.23 -4.52 26.61
C VAL A 358 -17.08 -4.62 25.62
N PHE A 359 -16.07 -3.75 25.75
CA PHE A 359 -14.94 -3.71 24.83
C PHE A 359 -14.06 -4.97 24.94
N ASN A 360 -13.84 -5.48 26.15
CA ASN A 360 -13.13 -6.73 26.39
C ASN A 360 -13.87 -7.93 25.79
N GLU A 361 -15.20 -8.02 26.00
CA GLU A 361 -16.04 -9.07 25.42
C GLU A 361 -15.98 -9.07 23.89
N LEU A 362 -16.21 -7.90 23.26
CA LEU A 362 -16.14 -7.75 21.80
C LEU A 362 -14.74 -8.07 21.25
N THR A 363 -13.68 -7.71 21.97
CA THR A 363 -12.29 -7.99 21.56
C THR A 363 -12.02 -9.49 21.42
N LEU A 364 -12.55 -10.30 22.34
CA LEU A 364 -12.44 -11.77 22.29
C LEU A 364 -13.26 -12.37 21.15
N VAL A 365 -14.47 -11.85 20.91
CA VAL A 365 -15.32 -12.29 19.79
C VAL A 365 -14.65 -12.00 18.45
N VAL A 366 -14.13 -10.78 18.27
CA VAL A 366 -13.41 -10.40 17.04
C VAL A 366 -12.20 -11.29 16.80
N ARG A 367 -11.44 -11.63 17.86
CA ARG A 367 -10.31 -12.56 17.76
C ARG A 367 -10.74 -13.90 17.15
N ASN A 368 -11.83 -14.49 17.66
CA ASN A 368 -12.35 -15.76 17.18
C ASN A 368 -12.85 -15.69 15.73
N GLU A 369 -13.49 -14.58 15.34
CA GLU A 369 -13.90 -14.37 13.94
C GLU A 369 -12.69 -14.25 12.99
N PHE A 370 -11.61 -13.57 13.42
CA PHE A 370 -10.36 -13.57 12.67
C PHE A 370 -9.73 -14.96 12.56
N LYS A 371 -9.75 -15.75 13.64
CA LYS A 371 -9.29 -17.15 13.59
C LYS A 371 -10.02 -17.91 12.49
N LYS A 372 -11.36 -17.85 12.46
CA LYS A 372 -12.16 -18.49 11.40
C LYS A 372 -11.77 -18.02 10.00
N LEU A 373 -11.65 -16.71 9.79
CA LEU A 373 -11.25 -16.14 8.50
C LEU A 373 -9.87 -16.66 8.05
N ILE A 374 -8.87 -16.59 8.93
CA ILE A 374 -7.50 -17.02 8.63
C ILE A 374 -7.47 -18.51 8.33
N SER A 375 -8.18 -19.30 9.15
CA SER A 375 -8.31 -20.74 8.96
C SER A 375 -8.85 -21.12 7.60
N ASN A 376 -9.92 -20.46 7.17
CA ASN A 376 -10.53 -20.68 5.85
C ASN A 376 -9.57 -20.27 4.73
N ILE A 377 -8.88 -19.13 4.87
CA ILE A 377 -7.91 -18.64 3.88
C ILE A 377 -6.74 -19.62 3.71
N ILE A 378 -6.16 -20.12 4.82
CA ILE A 378 -5.04 -21.08 4.77
C ILE A 378 -5.52 -22.43 4.23
N SER A 379 -6.69 -22.92 4.65
CA SER A 379 -7.27 -24.17 4.14
C SER A 379 -7.44 -24.11 2.61
N ASN A 380 -8.02 -23.02 2.10
CA ASN A 380 -8.19 -22.80 0.66
C ASN A 380 -6.84 -22.72 -0.06
N TYR A 381 -5.83 -22.10 0.54
CA TYR A 381 -4.47 -22.07 -0.03
C TYR A 381 -3.85 -23.46 -0.12
N ASN A 382 -3.98 -24.27 0.92
CA ASN A 382 -3.46 -25.63 0.96
C ASN A 382 -4.15 -26.57 -0.05
N GLN A 383 -5.40 -26.28 -0.41
CA GLN A 383 -6.16 -27.03 -1.42
C GLN A 383 -5.89 -26.55 -2.86
N ASP A 384 -5.85 -25.24 -3.08
CA ASP A 384 -5.66 -24.64 -4.40
C ASP A 384 -4.83 -23.36 -4.32
N VAL A 385 -3.52 -23.51 -4.49
CA VAL A 385 -2.56 -22.39 -4.47
C VAL A 385 -2.86 -21.37 -5.58
N LYS A 386 -3.33 -21.80 -6.75
CA LYS A 386 -3.50 -20.94 -7.94
C LYS A 386 -4.61 -19.92 -7.74
N TYR A 387 -5.75 -20.34 -7.20
CA TYR A 387 -6.89 -19.46 -6.95
C TYR A 387 -7.01 -19.02 -5.48
N SER A 388 -6.01 -19.37 -4.67
CA SER A 388 -5.93 -18.94 -3.28
C SER A 388 -5.95 -17.43 -3.13
N SER A 389 -6.25 -17.00 -1.91
CA SER A 389 -6.22 -15.59 -1.51
C SER A 389 -4.88 -15.16 -0.90
N ILE A 390 -3.85 -16.02 -1.00
CA ILE A 390 -2.51 -15.77 -0.49
C ILE A 390 -1.54 -15.76 -1.67
N ARG A 391 -0.60 -14.83 -1.68
CA ARG A 391 0.60 -14.90 -2.53
C ARG A 391 1.82 -14.80 -1.63
N LEU A 392 2.72 -15.77 -1.77
CA LEU A 392 3.97 -15.85 -0.99
C LEU A 392 5.13 -15.71 -1.97
N TYR A 393 6.07 -14.82 -1.64
CA TYR A 393 7.17 -14.44 -2.50
C TYR A 393 8.52 -14.77 -1.85
N GLU A 394 9.44 -15.31 -2.63
CA GLU A 394 10.79 -15.65 -2.18
C GLU A 394 11.60 -14.39 -1.84
N VAL A 395 11.46 -13.35 -2.67
CA VAL A 395 12.16 -12.08 -2.49
C VAL A 395 11.32 -11.14 -1.63
N ARG A 396 11.97 -10.61 -0.60
CA ARG A 396 11.36 -9.65 0.31
C ARG A 396 11.33 -8.26 -0.32
N PHE A 397 10.14 -7.66 -0.41
CA PHE A 397 9.99 -6.22 -0.63
C PHE A 397 9.66 -5.52 0.69
N LYS A 398 10.62 -4.75 1.21
CA LYS A 398 10.51 -4.12 2.53
C LYS A 398 9.44 -3.01 2.50
N GLY A 399 8.56 -3.01 3.50
CA GLY A 399 7.50 -2.01 3.66
C GLY A 399 6.11 -2.62 3.48
N VAL A 400 5.12 -1.75 3.29
CA VAL A 400 3.72 -2.11 3.07
C VAL A 400 3.26 -1.61 1.71
N HIS A 401 2.46 -2.42 1.01
CA HIS A 401 1.77 -2.00 -0.20
C HIS A 401 0.29 -2.37 -0.10
N ILE A 402 -0.56 -1.39 -0.37
CA ILE A 402 -2.01 -1.52 -0.43
C ILE A 402 -2.42 -1.27 -1.87
N GLU A 403 -3.19 -2.20 -2.43
CA GLU A 403 -3.78 -2.07 -3.75
C GLU A 403 -5.28 -2.34 -3.64
N VAL A 404 -6.05 -1.47 -4.27
CA VAL A 404 -7.51 -1.51 -4.28
C VAL A 404 -7.97 -1.44 -5.72
N GLU A 405 -8.98 -2.25 -6.04
CA GLU A 405 -9.68 -2.20 -7.31
C GLU A 405 -11.18 -2.12 -7.06
N ILE A 406 -11.81 -1.09 -7.60
CA ILE A 406 -13.24 -0.80 -7.48
C ILE A 406 -13.85 -0.84 -8.89
N PRO A 407 -14.68 -1.85 -9.22
CA PRO A 407 -15.34 -1.89 -10.52
C PRO A 407 -16.36 -0.75 -10.64
N LYS A 408 -16.48 -0.16 -11.84
CA LYS A 408 -17.55 0.78 -12.15
C LYS A 408 -18.85 0.01 -12.33
N LYS A 409 -19.86 0.31 -11.51
CA LYS A 409 -21.22 -0.22 -11.68
C LYS A 409 -21.85 0.54 -12.85
N TYR A 410 -22.13 -0.16 -13.96
CA TYR A 410 -22.88 0.37 -15.09
C TYR A 410 -24.37 0.46 -14.78
#